data_AF-A0A0D2IZM4-F1
#
_entry.id   AF-A0A0D2IZM4-F1
#
_cell.length_a   1.000
_cell.length_b   1.000
_cell.length_c   1.000
_cell.angle_alpha   90.00
_cell.angle_beta   90.00
_cell.angle_gamma   90.00
#
_symmetry.space_group_name_H-M   'P 1'
#
loop_
_entity.id
_entity.type
_entity.pdbx_description
1 polymer ?
#
loop_
_entity_poly.entity_id
_entity_poly.type
_entity_poly.pdbx_seq_one_letter_code
_entity_poly.pdbx_strand_id
1 'polypeptide(L)'
;MAPRGRGGKFSKPTRGGGKHFSRDLQPLDKEGNQMGMWREPGERPEEPSEEEESSEEESSEDDDEGASAAQPSSNELSREQRKELARKKKQEAIAKKNQKAAAVGDLPSTSEDEEEEDDDDMPANPNHTQKARSQARAVTGPSGEAPKKTEKENLSRREREAIAAQQARERYQKLHAEGKTDEARADLARLKLIREQREAAAARKQAEKEEREARDKEKNDREAKMREAALGTAGAAKSVKKGKK
;
A
#
# COMPACT_ATOMS: atom_id res chain seq x y z
N MET A 1 -9.75 35.89 34.63
CA MET A 1 -10.56 36.82 35.46
C MET A 1 -11.99 36.84 34.91
N ALA A 2 -12.99 36.31 35.62
CA ALA A 2 -14.38 36.36 35.14
C ALA A 2 -15.01 37.73 35.49
N PRO A 3 -15.75 38.38 34.57
CA PRO A 3 -16.38 39.68 34.87
C PRO A 3 -17.52 39.50 35.87
N ARG A 4 -17.47 40.24 36.97
CA ARG A 4 -18.53 40.33 37.99
C ARG A 4 -19.73 41.12 37.45
N GLY A 5 -20.53 40.50 36.58
CA GLY A 5 -21.77 41.06 36.02
C GLY A 5 -23.01 40.52 36.72
N ARG A 6 -23.95 41.39 37.10
CA ARG A 6 -25.18 41.04 37.84
C ARG A 6 -25.98 39.93 37.14
N GLY A 7 -26.27 38.85 37.87
CA GLY A 7 -27.21 37.82 37.43
C GLY A 7 -28.63 38.37 37.30
N GLY A 8 -29.23 38.22 36.12
CA GLY A 8 -30.59 38.69 35.87
C GLY A 8 -31.04 38.48 34.43
N LYS A 9 -31.65 37.32 34.15
CA LYS A 9 -32.50 36.92 32.99
C LYS A 9 -32.04 37.23 31.55
N PHE A 10 -30.89 37.88 31.34
CA PHE A 10 -30.31 38.19 30.01
C PHE A 10 -28.88 37.65 29.82
N SER A 11 -28.27 37.07 30.86
CA SER A 11 -27.05 36.28 30.74
C SER A 11 -27.38 34.95 30.06
N LYS A 12 -27.29 34.91 28.72
CA LYS A 12 -27.28 33.64 27.98
C LYS A 12 -26.16 32.77 28.57
N PRO A 13 -26.36 31.44 28.77
CA PRO A 13 -25.28 30.58 29.19
C PRO A 13 -24.19 30.63 28.12
N THR A 14 -23.02 31.17 28.47
CA THR A 14 -21.84 31.19 27.62
C THR A 14 -21.33 29.77 27.49
N ARG A 15 -21.89 29.03 26.53
CA ARG A 15 -21.36 27.72 26.11
C ARG A 15 -19.87 27.94 25.77
N GLY A 16 -19.02 27.10 26.36
CA GLY A 16 -17.58 27.37 26.47
C GLY A 16 -16.93 27.68 25.13
N GLY A 17 -15.94 28.58 25.15
CA GLY A 17 -15.11 28.86 23.98
C GLY A 17 -14.52 27.57 23.42
N GLY A 18 -14.55 27.42 22.09
CA GLY A 18 -14.10 26.21 21.42
C GLY A 18 -12.65 25.87 21.78
N LYS A 19 -12.36 24.58 21.93
CA LYS A 19 -10.98 24.11 22.11
C LYS A 19 -10.18 24.48 20.85
N HIS A 20 -9.21 25.37 21.00
CA HIS A 20 -8.24 25.64 19.95
C HIS A 20 -7.25 24.46 19.91
N PHE A 21 -7.51 23.51 19.03
CA PHE A 21 -6.43 22.67 18.51
C PHE A 21 -5.47 23.59 17.76
N SER A 22 -4.16 23.48 18.00
CA SER A 22 -3.17 24.14 17.14
C SER A 22 -3.43 23.71 15.70
N ARG A 23 -3.50 24.68 14.78
CA ARG A 23 -3.80 24.40 13.36
C ARG A 23 -2.71 23.56 12.70
N ASP A 24 -1.56 23.48 13.36
CA ASP A 24 -0.39 22.72 12.99
C ASP A 24 -0.25 21.55 13.98
N LEU A 25 -0.73 20.38 13.55
CA LEU A 25 -0.59 19.08 14.24
C LEU A 25 0.67 18.33 13.80
N GLN A 26 1.41 18.86 12.83
CA GLN A 26 2.64 18.31 12.29
C GLN A 26 3.82 19.21 12.68
N PRO A 27 5.01 18.63 12.91
CA PRO A 27 6.22 19.43 13.09
C PRO A 27 6.47 20.28 11.84
N LEU A 28 6.90 21.53 12.05
CA LEU A 28 7.29 22.44 10.99
C LEU A 28 8.81 22.63 11.01
N ASP A 29 9.40 22.77 9.82
CA ASP A 29 10.80 23.17 9.65
C ASP A 29 11.01 24.64 10.08
N LYS A 30 12.27 25.09 10.20
CA LYS A 30 12.61 26.48 10.56
C LYS A 30 12.00 27.51 9.58
N GLU A 31 11.75 27.07 8.35
CA GLU A 31 11.14 27.83 7.25
C GLU A 31 9.59 27.71 7.20
N GLY A 32 8.96 27.03 8.17
CA GLY A 32 7.51 26.91 8.28
C GLY A 32 6.86 25.86 7.37
N ASN A 33 7.66 25.01 6.71
CA ASN A 33 7.18 23.92 5.87
C ASN A 33 6.75 22.71 6.70
N GLN A 34 5.73 21.96 6.26
CA GLN A 34 5.25 20.76 6.96
C GLN A 34 6.26 19.61 6.85
N MET A 35 6.87 19.23 7.97
CA MET A 35 7.82 18.12 8.03
C MET A 35 7.06 16.79 8.13
N GLY A 36 7.16 15.97 7.09
CA GLY A 36 6.44 14.68 7.02
C GLY A 36 7.01 13.63 7.98
N MET A 37 6.13 12.83 8.60
CA MET A 37 6.47 11.81 9.61
C MET A 37 7.32 10.62 9.10
N TRP A 38 7.85 10.68 7.89
CA TRP A 38 8.58 9.60 7.19
C TRP A 38 9.95 10.04 6.65
N ARG A 39 10.54 11.14 7.16
CA ARG A 39 11.93 11.50 6.81
C ARG A 39 12.93 10.47 7.32
N GLU A 40 14.00 10.27 6.56
CA GLU A 40 15.11 9.42 6.96
C GLU A 40 15.91 10.07 8.12
N PRO A 41 16.43 9.30 9.08
CA PRO A 41 17.02 9.83 10.31
C PRO A 41 18.34 10.61 10.12
N GLY A 42 18.84 10.76 8.89
CA GLY A 42 20.02 11.56 8.54
C GLY A 42 19.74 12.99 8.06
N GLU A 43 18.47 13.39 7.88
CA GLU A 43 18.11 14.77 7.46
C GLU A 43 17.71 15.67 8.65
N ARG A 44 18.45 15.59 9.77
CA ARG A 44 18.37 16.64 10.81
C ARG A 44 19.31 17.79 10.42
N PRO A 45 18.91 19.06 10.56
CA PRO A 45 19.86 20.16 10.44
C PRO A 45 20.85 20.10 11.61
N GLU A 46 22.13 19.89 11.27
CA GLU A 46 23.26 19.99 12.19
C GLU A 46 23.27 21.36 12.90
N GLU A 47 23.34 21.36 14.23
CA GLU A 47 23.65 22.52 15.06
C GLU A 47 25.13 22.47 15.48
N PRO A 48 25.79 23.59 15.79
CA PRO A 48 27.26 23.66 15.72
C PRO A 48 28.00 23.05 16.93
N SER A 49 28.93 22.15 16.59
CA SER A 49 30.20 21.82 17.27
C SER A 49 30.61 22.61 18.54
N GLU A 50 30.57 21.96 19.70
CA GLU A 50 31.47 22.21 20.85
C GLU A 50 31.93 20.86 21.48
N GLU A 51 33.19 20.50 21.17
CA GLU A 51 34.26 19.71 21.86
C GLU A 51 34.02 18.58 22.91
N GLU A 52 34.98 17.61 22.92
CA GLU A 52 35.31 16.59 23.96
C GLU A 52 34.28 15.44 24.22
N GLU A 53 34.59 14.16 24.54
CA GLU A 53 35.80 13.31 24.68
C GLU A 53 35.34 11.82 24.79
N SER A 54 36.23 10.82 24.56
CA SER A 54 36.11 9.39 24.99
C SER A 54 34.94 8.52 24.47
N SER A 55 34.98 7.17 24.43
CA SER A 55 36.03 6.14 24.61
C SER A 55 35.58 4.85 23.87
N GLU A 56 36.49 3.90 23.64
CA GLU A 56 36.21 2.57 23.08
C GLU A 56 35.57 1.57 24.09
N GLU A 57 34.86 0.57 23.54
CA GLU A 57 34.59 -0.81 24.00
C GLU A 57 33.57 -1.15 25.14
N GLU A 58 33.10 -2.41 25.07
CA GLU A 58 32.51 -3.32 26.07
C GLU A 58 31.12 -3.14 26.76
N SER A 59 30.21 -4.06 26.39
CA SER A 59 29.60 -5.13 27.23
C SER A 59 28.67 -4.88 28.45
N SER A 60 27.61 -5.72 28.47
CA SER A 60 26.92 -6.35 29.64
C SER A 60 25.68 -5.74 30.33
N GLU A 61 24.82 -6.68 30.73
CA GLU A 61 23.70 -6.73 31.71
C GLU A 61 22.46 -5.80 31.52
N ASP A 62 21.22 -6.31 31.35
CA ASP A 62 20.27 -7.02 32.29
C ASP A 62 19.64 -6.04 33.32
N ASP A 63 18.34 -5.97 33.64
CA ASP A 63 17.17 -6.91 33.60
C ASP A 63 15.82 -6.10 33.66
N ASP A 64 14.66 -6.79 33.79
CA ASP A 64 13.24 -6.38 34.07
C ASP A 64 12.44 -5.69 32.93
N GLU A 65 11.17 -6.03 32.60
CA GLU A 65 10.39 -7.30 32.57
C GLU A 65 9.25 -7.09 31.52
N GLY A 66 8.47 -8.13 31.16
CA GLY A 66 7.14 -7.93 30.56
C GLY A 66 6.57 -9.09 29.72
N ALA A 67 6.67 -10.34 30.18
CA ALA A 67 6.01 -11.58 29.70
C ALA A 67 5.11 -11.53 28.41
N SER A 68 5.25 -12.48 27.47
CA SER A 68 4.77 -13.85 27.73
C SER A 68 5.11 -14.92 26.66
N ALA A 69 5.22 -16.16 27.15
CA ALA A 69 5.14 -17.46 26.44
C ALA A 69 6.27 -17.87 25.47
N ALA A 70 7.20 -18.68 25.99
CA ALA A 70 8.32 -19.28 25.26
C ALA A 70 8.05 -20.73 24.78
N GLN A 71 8.63 -21.11 23.63
CA GLN A 71 9.32 -22.40 23.45
C GLN A 71 10.44 -22.26 22.38
N PRO A 72 11.57 -22.98 22.54
CA PRO A 72 12.74 -22.82 21.69
C PRO A 72 12.65 -23.71 20.43
N SER A 73 13.10 -23.20 19.28
CA SER A 73 13.49 -24.07 18.17
C SER A 73 14.73 -23.51 17.46
N SER A 74 15.80 -24.28 17.54
CA SER A 74 17.04 -24.10 16.81
C SER A 74 16.79 -24.19 15.31
N ASN A 75 16.87 -23.05 14.64
CA ASN A 75 17.25 -22.98 13.23
C ASN A 75 17.60 -21.53 12.90
N GLU A 76 18.89 -21.29 12.63
CA GLU A 76 19.41 -20.02 12.13
C GLU A 76 19.05 -19.84 10.65
N LEU A 77 17.75 -19.87 10.35
CA LEU A 77 17.24 -19.55 9.04
C LEU A 77 17.71 -18.15 8.66
N SER A 78 18.35 -18.06 7.50
CA SER A 78 18.92 -16.82 7.00
C SER A 78 17.83 -15.74 6.92
N ARG A 79 18.22 -14.46 6.90
CA ARG A 79 17.28 -13.33 6.77
C ARG A 79 16.35 -13.47 5.54
N GLU A 80 16.78 -14.21 4.52
CA GLU A 80 15.99 -14.53 3.33
C GLU A 80 15.00 -15.67 3.59
N GLN A 81 15.45 -16.78 4.18
CA GLN A 81 14.59 -17.90 4.57
C GLN A 81 13.49 -17.46 5.57
N ARG A 82 13.79 -16.56 6.51
CA ARG A 82 12.78 -15.95 7.40
C ARG A 82 11.74 -15.14 6.61
N LYS A 83 12.16 -14.36 5.61
CA LYS A 83 11.25 -13.60 4.73
C LYS A 83 10.40 -14.52 3.84
N GLU A 84 10.95 -15.62 3.37
CA GLU A 84 10.22 -16.62 2.59
C GLU A 84 9.18 -17.37 3.43
N LEU A 85 9.51 -17.78 4.67
CA LEU A 85 8.53 -18.36 5.57
C LEU A 85 7.43 -17.36 5.96
N ALA A 86 7.76 -16.08 6.18
CA ALA A 86 6.76 -15.04 6.41
C ALA A 86 5.84 -14.84 5.18
N ARG A 87 6.39 -14.88 3.96
CA ARG A 87 5.62 -14.82 2.70
C ARG A 87 4.73 -16.04 2.52
N LYS A 88 5.24 -17.26 2.76
CA LYS A 88 4.47 -18.51 2.70
C LYS A 88 3.33 -18.50 3.71
N LYS A 89 3.60 -18.18 4.99
CA LYS A 89 2.54 -18.01 6.01
C LYS A 89 1.49 -16.97 5.62
N LYS A 90 1.88 -15.85 5.00
CA LYS A 90 0.93 -14.85 4.48
C LYS A 90 0.10 -15.36 3.30
N GLN A 91 0.71 -16.09 2.37
CA GLN A 91 0.02 -16.72 1.24
C GLN A 91 -0.93 -17.84 1.70
N GLU A 92 -0.52 -18.66 2.67
CA GLU A 92 -1.34 -19.67 3.32
C GLU A 92 -2.51 -19.05 4.10
N ALA A 93 -2.30 -17.93 4.78
CA ALA A 93 -3.39 -17.18 5.44
C ALA A 93 -4.40 -16.61 4.43
N ILE A 94 -3.94 -16.10 3.29
CA ILE A 94 -4.81 -15.64 2.18
C ILE A 94 -5.54 -16.83 1.55
N ALA A 95 -4.85 -17.94 1.27
CA ALA A 95 -5.46 -19.15 0.74
C ALA A 95 -6.50 -19.72 1.70
N LYS A 96 -6.22 -19.74 3.00
CA LYS A 96 -7.15 -20.17 4.05
C LYS A 96 -8.33 -19.19 4.21
N LYS A 97 -8.12 -17.88 4.04
CA LYS A 97 -9.22 -16.90 3.98
C LYS A 97 -10.10 -17.10 2.74
N ASN A 98 -9.52 -17.44 1.59
CA ASN A 98 -10.25 -17.68 0.35
C ASN A 98 -10.93 -19.06 0.33
N GLN A 99 -10.37 -20.08 1.00
CA GLN A 99 -10.97 -21.41 1.19
C GLN A 99 -12.04 -21.42 2.28
N LYS A 100 -11.96 -20.51 3.25
CA LYS A 100 -13.04 -20.26 4.21
C LYS A 100 -14.13 -19.46 3.49
N ALA A 101 -14.91 -20.17 2.68
CA ALA A 101 -16.05 -19.62 1.95
C ALA A 101 -16.89 -18.73 2.86
N ALA A 102 -17.33 -17.58 2.34
CA ALA A 102 -18.07 -16.58 3.09
C ALA A 102 -19.25 -17.25 3.80
N ALA A 103 -19.29 -17.11 5.13
CA ALA A 103 -20.51 -17.41 5.86
C ALA A 103 -21.56 -16.38 5.44
N VAL A 104 -22.82 -16.82 5.37
CA VAL A 104 -23.96 -15.95 5.07
C VAL A 104 -23.91 -14.73 6.01
N GLY A 105 -23.73 -13.53 5.43
CA GLY A 105 -23.65 -12.26 6.16
C GLY A 105 -22.31 -11.48 6.07
N ASP A 106 -21.18 -12.06 5.64
CA ASP A 106 -19.91 -11.31 5.49
C ASP A 106 -19.66 -10.89 4.03
N LEU A 107 -20.37 -9.85 3.58
CA LEU A 107 -20.11 -9.23 2.26
C LEU A 107 -18.77 -8.47 2.27
N PRO A 108 -17.96 -8.56 1.20
CA PRO A 108 -16.75 -7.75 1.06
C PRO A 108 -17.14 -6.27 0.91
N SER A 109 -16.88 -5.46 1.93
CA SER A 109 -17.20 -4.03 1.95
C SER A 109 -16.51 -3.26 0.80
N THR A 110 -17.28 -2.96 -0.25
CA THR A 110 -16.93 -2.07 -1.35
C THR A 110 -18.19 -1.54 -2.04
N SER A 111 -18.49 -0.26 -1.80
CA SER A 111 -19.58 0.54 -2.41
C SER A 111 -21.01 0.23 -1.95
N GLU A 112 -21.51 1.10 -1.07
CA GLU A 112 -22.78 1.83 -1.21
C GLU A 112 -23.75 1.32 -2.30
N ASP A 113 -24.62 0.37 -1.93
CA ASP A 113 -25.98 0.16 -2.44
C ASP A 113 -26.78 -0.61 -1.35
N GLU A 114 -28.10 -0.42 -1.28
CA GLU A 114 -28.95 -0.90 -0.18
C GLU A 114 -29.46 -2.33 -0.44
N GLU A 115 -29.06 -3.32 0.37
CA GLU A 115 -29.71 -4.65 0.38
C GLU A 115 -30.62 -4.85 1.62
N GLU A 116 -31.88 -5.15 1.33
CA GLU A 116 -33.05 -5.07 2.21
C GLU A 116 -33.37 -6.45 2.85
N GLU A 117 -32.53 -6.96 3.76
CA GLU A 117 -32.71 -8.32 4.32
C GLU A 117 -32.17 -8.47 5.77
N ASP A 118 -32.95 -8.09 6.80
CA ASP A 118 -33.20 -8.87 8.06
C ASP A 118 -34.16 -8.13 9.05
N ASP A 119 -35.39 -7.77 8.63
CA ASP A 119 -36.32 -6.91 9.40
C ASP A 119 -37.51 -7.67 10.04
N ASP A 120 -37.50 -9.02 10.03
CA ASP A 120 -38.64 -9.87 10.41
C ASP A 120 -38.78 -10.19 11.91
N ASP A 121 -37.77 -9.89 12.75
CA ASP A 121 -37.81 -10.11 14.22
C ASP A 121 -37.94 -8.81 15.04
N MET A 122 -38.21 -7.68 14.37
CA MET A 122 -38.57 -6.41 15.03
C MET A 122 -40.11 -6.21 15.01
N PRO A 123 -40.71 -5.55 16.01
CA PRO A 123 -42.15 -5.28 16.01
C PRO A 123 -42.51 -4.38 14.82
N ALA A 124 -43.10 -4.99 13.78
CA ALA A 124 -43.28 -4.39 12.46
C ALA A 124 -43.89 -2.98 12.53
N ASN A 125 -43.10 -1.97 12.12
CA ASN A 125 -43.57 -0.61 12.00
C ASN A 125 -44.72 -0.57 10.97
N PRO A 126 -45.94 -0.12 11.35
CA PRO A 126 -47.11 -0.19 10.48
C PRO A 126 -46.93 0.53 9.13
N ASN A 127 -46.03 1.52 9.07
CA ASN A 127 -45.70 2.26 7.84
C ASN A 127 -44.77 1.50 6.87
N HIS A 128 -44.06 0.45 7.31
CA HIS A 128 -43.14 -0.34 6.45
C HIS A 128 -43.76 -1.63 5.90
N THR A 129 -45.02 -1.93 6.26
CA THR A 129 -45.71 -3.15 5.83
C THR A 129 -45.90 -3.20 4.30
N GLN A 130 -45.90 -4.42 3.73
CA GLN A 130 -46.03 -4.60 2.27
C GLN A 130 -47.32 -3.99 1.67
N LYS A 131 -48.38 -3.81 2.48
CA LYS A 131 -49.62 -3.12 2.07
C LYS A 131 -49.44 -1.62 1.84
N ALA A 132 -48.53 -0.96 2.57
CA ALA A 132 -48.18 0.44 2.32
C ALA A 132 -47.35 0.55 1.03
N ARG A 133 -46.36 -0.35 0.87
CA ARG A 133 -45.51 -0.40 -0.34
C ARG A 133 -46.32 -0.68 -1.62
N SER A 134 -47.33 -1.54 -1.56
CA SER A 134 -48.18 -1.86 -2.72
C SER A 134 -49.09 -0.70 -3.14
N GLN A 135 -49.62 0.10 -2.20
CA GLN A 135 -50.36 1.32 -2.55
C GLN A 135 -49.45 2.41 -3.15
N ALA A 136 -48.23 2.59 -2.62
CA ALA A 136 -47.26 3.51 -3.20
C ALA A 136 -46.84 3.11 -4.63
N ARG A 137 -46.66 1.81 -4.89
CA ARG A 137 -46.45 1.27 -6.25
C ARG A 137 -47.68 1.39 -7.16
N ALA A 138 -48.90 1.27 -6.65
CA ALA A 138 -50.11 1.43 -7.46
C ALA A 138 -50.30 2.87 -7.98
N VAL A 139 -49.77 3.88 -7.27
CA VAL A 139 -49.80 5.30 -7.70
C VAL A 139 -48.65 5.64 -8.66
N THR A 140 -47.57 4.86 -8.68
CA THR A 140 -46.34 5.15 -9.45
C THR A 140 -46.06 4.17 -10.60
N GLY A 141 -46.77 3.05 -10.67
CA GLY A 141 -46.67 2.08 -11.76
C GLY A 141 -47.41 2.55 -13.02
N PRO A 142 -46.84 2.39 -14.23
CA PRO A 142 -47.52 2.75 -15.48
C PRO A 142 -48.68 1.79 -15.74
N SER A 143 -49.90 2.29 -15.65
CA SER A 143 -51.09 1.59 -16.14
C SER A 143 -51.10 1.59 -17.68
N GLY A 144 -51.24 0.42 -18.30
CA GLY A 144 -51.47 0.28 -19.73
C GLY A 144 -50.48 -0.63 -20.45
N GLU A 145 -50.98 -1.74 -20.99
CA GLU A 145 -50.22 -2.74 -21.73
C GLU A 145 -50.21 -2.46 -23.25
N ALA A 146 -49.05 -2.70 -23.90
CA ALA A 146 -48.76 -2.67 -25.36
C ALA A 146 -48.64 -1.30 -26.09
N PRO A 147 -47.89 -1.20 -27.23
CA PRO A 147 -46.89 -2.12 -27.81
C PRO A 147 -45.48 -1.49 -28.03
N LYS A 148 -44.42 -2.30 -27.89
CA LYS A 148 -42.99 -1.88 -27.89
C LYS A 148 -42.38 -1.47 -29.25
N LYS A 149 -42.98 -0.56 -30.01
CA LYS A 149 -42.35 0.01 -31.23
C LYS A 149 -42.38 1.54 -31.37
N THR A 150 -43.20 2.25 -30.59
CA THR A 150 -43.32 3.72 -30.67
C THR A 150 -42.61 4.48 -29.55
N GLU A 151 -42.03 3.78 -28.56
CA GLU A 151 -41.34 4.43 -27.42
C GLU A 151 -40.24 5.39 -27.88
N LYS A 152 -39.34 4.95 -28.79
CA LYS A 152 -38.26 5.80 -29.33
C LYS A 152 -38.78 7.07 -30.04
N GLU A 153 -39.98 7.01 -30.61
CA GLU A 153 -40.60 8.10 -31.38
C GLU A 153 -41.40 9.08 -30.50
N ASN A 154 -41.79 8.67 -29.29
CA ASN A 154 -42.52 9.50 -28.33
C ASN A 154 -41.67 10.08 -27.18
N LEU A 155 -40.40 9.67 -27.02
CA LEU A 155 -39.49 10.29 -26.05
C LEU A 155 -39.39 11.81 -26.29
N SER A 156 -39.54 12.57 -25.20
CA SER A 156 -39.38 14.02 -25.17
C SER A 156 -38.00 14.42 -25.72
N ARG A 157 -37.89 15.61 -26.32
CA ARG A 157 -36.59 16.14 -26.81
C ARG A 157 -35.51 16.07 -25.73
N ARG A 158 -35.89 16.35 -24.47
CA ARG A 158 -35.03 16.30 -23.29
C ARG A 158 -34.57 14.88 -22.93
N GLU A 159 -35.42 13.88 -23.12
CA GLU A 159 -35.10 12.46 -22.87
C GLU A 159 -34.17 11.92 -23.96
N ARG A 160 -34.42 12.29 -25.23
CA ARG A 160 -33.51 11.96 -26.34
C ARG A 160 -32.12 12.55 -26.15
N GLU A 161 -32.04 13.81 -25.72
CA GLU A 161 -30.78 14.47 -25.40
C GLU A 161 -30.08 13.81 -24.19
N ALA A 162 -30.82 13.47 -23.14
CA ALA A 162 -30.27 12.75 -21.98
C ALA A 162 -29.68 11.39 -22.36
N ILE A 163 -30.39 10.60 -23.18
CA ILE A 163 -29.90 9.29 -23.67
C ILE A 163 -28.70 9.47 -24.61
N ALA A 164 -28.71 10.48 -25.48
CA ALA A 164 -27.56 10.78 -26.34
C ALA A 164 -26.33 11.21 -25.51
N ALA A 165 -26.52 12.00 -24.45
CA ALA A 165 -25.47 12.39 -23.52
C ALA A 165 -24.92 11.21 -22.71
N GLN A 166 -25.77 10.28 -22.28
CA GLN A 166 -25.34 9.01 -21.66
C GLN A 166 -24.49 8.18 -22.63
N GLN A 167 -24.98 7.94 -23.85
CA GLN A 167 -24.22 7.21 -24.87
C GLN A 167 -22.90 7.91 -25.25
N ALA A 168 -22.85 9.24 -25.25
CA ALA A 168 -21.62 9.99 -25.48
C ALA A 168 -20.60 9.80 -24.35
N ARG A 169 -21.06 9.79 -23.09
CA ARG A 169 -20.23 9.50 -21.91
C ARG A 169 -19.71 8.06 -21.91
N GLU A 170 -20.57 7.09 -22.20
CA GLU A 170 -20.19 5.68 -22.36
C GLU A 170 -19.15 5.49 -23.47
N ARG A 171 -19.33 6.15 -24.62
CA ARG A 171 -18.34 6.14 -25.72
C ARG A 171 -17.02 6.80 -25.30
N TYR A 172 -17.06 7.90 -24.56
CA TYR A 172 -15.86 8.55 -24.04
C TYR A 172 -15.11 7.62 -23.06
N GLN A 173 -15.82 7.06 -22.08
CA GLN A 173 -15.27 6.11 -21.11
C GLN A 173 -14.68 4.88 -21.81
N LYS A 174 -15.36 4.34 -22.82
CA LYS A 174 -14.87 3.24 -23.63
C LYS A 174 -13.59 3.61 -24.40
N LEU A 175 -13.56 4.78 -25.06
CA LEU A 175 -12.36 5.25 -25.76
C LEU A 175 -11.20 5.56 -24.79
N HIS A 176 -11.50 6.02 -23.58
CA HIS A 176 -10.51 6.26 -22.53
C HIS A 176 -9.94 4.93 -22.01
N ALA A 177 -10.78 3.94 -21.74
CA ALA A 177 -10.37 2.57 -21.38
C ALA A 177 -9.58 1.87 -22.51
N GLU A 178 -9.92 2.12 -23.77
CA GLU A 178 -9.16 1.68 -24.94
C GLU A 178 -7.83 2.44 -25.15
N GLY A 179 -7.51 3.44 -24.31
CA GLY A 179 -6.27 4.22 -24.42
C GLY A 179 -6.25 5.19 -25.61
N LYS A 180 -7.41 5.54 -26.16
CA LYS A 180 -7.56 6.35 -27.39
C LYS A 180 -7.83 7.83 -27.14
N THR A 181 -8.26 8.22 -25.94
CA THR A 181 -8.30 9.64 -25.52
C THR A 181 -6.88 10.16 -25.31
N ASP A 182 -6.66 11.47 -25.52
CA ASP A 182 -5.32 12.04 -25.39
C ASP A 182 -4.79 12.00 -23.95
N GLU A 183 -5.69 12.07 -22.96
CA GLU A 183 -5.40 11.79 -21.54
C GLU A 183 -4.81 10.39 -21.35
N ALA A 184 -5.52 9.34 -21.77
CA ALA A 184 -5.09 7.96 -21.58
C ALA A 184 -3.83 7.64 -22.42
N ARG A 185 -3.65 8.29 -23.58
CA ARG A 185 -2.39 8.22 -24.35
C ARG A 185 -1.22 8.83 -23.58
N ALA A 186 -1.41 9.96 -22.91
CA ALA A 186 -0.38 10.61 -22.11
C ALA A 186 0.01 9.74 -20.90
N ASP A 187 -0.97 9.14 -20.20
CA ASP A 187 -0.69 8.22 -19.10
C ASP A 187 0.01 6.94 -19.56
N LEU A 188 -0.41 6.35 -20.69
CA LEU A 188 0.29 5.22 -21.30
C LEU A 188 1.72 5.59 -21.74
N ALA A 189 1.95 6.79 -22.26
CA ALA A 189 3.29 7.28 -22.60
C ALA A 189 4.16 7.47 -21.35
N ARG A 190 3.61 8.04 -20.27
CA ARG A 190 4.28 8.14 -18.96
C ARG A 190 4.65 6.77 -18.40
N LEU A 191 3.75 5.79 -18.49
CA LEU A 191 4.03 4.41 -18.07
C LEU A 191 5.10 3.72 -18.94
N LYS A 192 5.14 3.99 -20.25
CA LYS A 192 6.22 3.51 -21.14
C LYS A 192 7.58 4.08 -20.73
N LEU A 193 7.69 5.39 -20.53
CA LEU A 193 8.93 6.02 -20.05
C LEU A 193 9.42 5.41 -18.73
N ILE A 194 8.52 5.11 -17.79
CA ILE A 194 8.88 4.44 -16.52
C ILE A 194 9.35 2.99 -16.75
N ARG A 195 8.77 2.25 -17.70
CA ARG A 195 9.25 0.91 -18.08
C ARG A 195 10.63 0.99 -18.73
N GLU A 196 10.81 1.87 -19.71
CA GLU A 196 12.10 2.10 -20.38
C GLU A 196 13.20 2.50 -19.39
N GLN A 197 12.91 3.38 -18.42
CA GLN A 197 13.85 3.73 -17.35
C GLN A 197 14.20 2.54 -16.44
N ARG A 198 13.22 1.70 -16.09
CA ARG A 198 13.43 0.48 -15.28
C ARG A 198 14.20 -0.59 -16.05
N GLU A 199 13.92 -0.78 -17.32
CA GLU A 199 14.60 -1.71 -18.21
C GLU A 199 16.04 -1.25 -18.48
N ALA A 200 16.26 0.05 -18.74
CA ALA A 200 17.61 0.61 -18.85
C ALA A 200 18.41 0.51 -17.54
N ALA A 201 17.78 0.72 -16.38
CA ALA A 201 18.43 0.52 -15.09
C ALA A 201 18.73 -0.97 -14.80
N ALA A 202 17.83 -1.87 -15.16
CA ALA A 202 18.04 -3.31 -15.05
C ALA A 202 19.15 -3.79 -15.98
N ALA A 203 19.18 -3.33 -17.23
CA ALA A 203 20.21 -3.65 -18.22
C ALA A 203 21.59 -3.11 -17.79
N ARG A 204 21.67 -1.87 -17.29
CA ARG A 204 22.92 -1.33 -16.70
C ARG A 204 23.40 -2.19 -15.54
N LYS A 205 22.49 -2.59 -14.64
CA LYS A 205 22.81 -3.46 -13.50
C LYS A 205 23.18 -4.89 -13.90
N GLN A 206 22.68 -5.39 -15.04
CA GLN A 206 23.09 -6.67 -15.61
C GLN A 206 24.48 -6.57 -16.23
N ALA A 207 24.74 -5.55 -17.05
CA ALA A 207 26.06 -5.29 -17.63
C ALA A 207 27.16 -5.10 -16.56
N GLU A 208 26.90 -4.30 -15.52
CA GLU A 208 27.83 -4.11 -14.39
C GLU A 208 28.11 -5.44 -13.65
N LYS A 209 27.09 -6.28 -13.47
CA LYS A 209 27.25 -7.61 -12.88
C LYS A 209 28.07 -8.54 -13.77
N GLU A 210 27.81 -8.56 -15.08
CA GLU A 210 28.52 -9.40 -16.05
C GLU A 210 29.99 -8.98 -16.16
N GLU A 211 30.30 -7.68 -16.18
CA GLU A 211 31.68 -7.16 -16.13
C GLU A 211 32.37 -7.55 -14.80
N ARG A 212 31.68 -7.35 -13.67
CA ARG A 212 32.21 -7.73 -12.35
C ARG A 212 32.47 -9.23 -12.24
N GLU A 213 31.53 -10.06 -12.69
CA GLU A 213 31.69 -11.51 -12.74
C GLU A 213 32.80 -11.94 -13.69
N ALA A 214 32.97 -11.31 -14.85
CA ALA A 214 34.08 -11.58 -15.76
C ALA A 214 35.43 -11.23 -15.11
N ARG A 215 35.51 -10.07 -14.45
CA ARG A 215 36.71 -9.64 -13.71
C ARG A 215 37.02 -10.55 -12.52
N ASP A 216 36.01 -10.97 -11.77
CA ASP A 216 36.19 -11.85 -10.61
C ASP A 216 36.50 -13.31 -11.05
N LYS A 217 35.94 -13.78 -12.17
CA LYS A 217 36.37 -15.04 -12.84
C LYS A 217 37.84 -14.95 -13.28
N GLU A 218 38.25 -13.85 -13.92
CA GLU A 218 39.66 -13.67 -14.33
C GLU A 218 40.62 -13.63 -13.14
N LYS A 219 40.25 -12.97 -12.03
CA LYS A 219 41.03 -13.01 -10.78
C LYS A 219 41.15 -14.43 -10.25
N ASN A 220 40.03 -15.16 -10.16
CA ASN A 220 40.00 -16.54 -9.67
C ASN A 220 40.85 -17.47 -10.55
N ASP A 221 40.80 -17.32 -11.88
CA ASP A 221 41.63 -18.08 -12.83
C ASP A 221 43.11 -17.76 -12.69
N ARG A 222 43.46 -16.48 -12.46
CA ARG A 222 44.84 -16.05 -12.18
C ARG A 222 45.34 -16.61 -10.85
N GLU A 223 44.52 -16.56 -9.80
CA GLU A 223 44.86 -17.11 -8.49
C GLU A 223 45.00 -18.65 -8.54
N ALA A 224 44.10 -19.34 -9.24
CA ALA A 224 44.17 -20.79 -9.45
C ALA A 224 45.48 -21.19 -10.16
N LYS A 225 45.88 -20.47 -11.22
CA LYS A 225 47.16 -20.68 -11.91
C LYS A 225 48.37 -20.44 -11.00
N MET A 226 48.35 -19.38 -10.19
CA MET A 226 49.41 -19.10 -9.22
C MET A 226 49.50 -20.19 -8.14
N ARG A 227 48.35 -20.70 -7.67
CA ARG A 227 48.26 -21.80 -6.70
C ARG A 227 48.75 -23.12 -7.30
N GLU A 228 48.43 -23.41 -8.55
CA GLU A 228 48.94 -24.58 -9.28
C GLU A 228 50.47 -24.52 -9.43
N ALA A 229 51.02 -23.36 -9.84
CA ALA A 229 52.47 -23.16 -9.93
C ALA A 229 53.18 -23.32 -8.56
N ALA A 230 52.58 -22.83 -7.48
CA ALA A 230 53.09 -22.99 -6.13
C ALA A 230 53.10 -24.47 -5.68
N LEU A 231 52.08 -25.26 -6.06
CA LEU A 231 52.01 -26.69 -5.75
C LEU A 231 52.99 -27.51 -6.60
N GLY A 232 53.12 -27.20 -7.90
CA GLY A 232 54.05 -27.88 -8.82
C GLY A 232 55.52 -27.70 -8.41
N THR A 233 55.91 -26.50 -7.99
CA THR A 233 57.28 -26.22 -7.51
C THR A 233 57.57 -26.90 -6.16
N ALA A 234 56.62 -26.94 -5.24
CA ALA A 234 56.75 -27.65 -3.96
C ALA A 234 56.90 -29.18 -4.13
N GLY A 235 56.28 -29.78 -5.16
CA GLY A 235 56.45 -31.18 -5.52
C GLY A 235 57.87 -31.50 -6.03
N ALA A 236 58.38 -30.68 -6.96
CA ALA A 236 59.73 -30.86 -7.53
C ALA A 236 60.85 -30.68 -6.50
N ALA A 237 60.73 -29.73 -5.57
CA ALA A 237 61.73 -29.53 -4.52
C ALA A 237 61.86 -30.75 -3.57
N LYS A 238 60.76 -31.48 -3.33
CA LYS A 238 60.76 -32.68 -2.49
C LYS A 238 61.35 -33.92 -3.18
N SER A 239 61.21 -34.05 -4.50
CA SER A 239 61.78 -35.18 -5.25
C SER A 239 63.30 -35.06 -5.41
N VAL A 240 63.82 -33.87 -5.75
CA VAL A 240 65.26 -33.63 -5.95
C VAL A 240 66.06 -33.89 -4.65
N LYS A 241 65.52 -33.53 -3.48
CA LYS A 241 66.19 -33.76 -2.18
C LYS A 241 66.29 -35.25 -1.81
N LYS A 242 65.53 -36.14 -2.44
CA LYS A 242 65.57 -37.60 -2.19
C LYS A 242 66.55 -38.37 -3.11
N GLY A 243 67.02 -37.73 -4.19
CA GLY A 243 67.90 -38.34 -5.20
C GLY A 243 69.40 -38.10 -5.01
N LYS A 244 69.83 -37.43 -3.93
CA LYS A 244 71.25 -37.13 -3.66
C LYS A 244 71.71 -37.85 -2.39
N LYS A 245 72.03 -39.13 -2.54
CA LYS A 245 72.78 -39.99 -1.62
C LYS A 245 73.97 -40.56 -2.38
#